data_AF-A0A839Z8F7-F1
#
_entry.id   AF-A0A839Z8F7-F1
#
_cell.length_a   1.000
_cell.length_b   1.000
_cell.length_c   1.000
_cell.angle_alpha   90.00
_cell.angle_beta   90.00
_cell.angle_gamma   90.00
#
_symmetry.space_group_name_H-M   'P 1'
#
loop_
_entity.id
_entity.type
_entity.pdbx_description
1 polymer ?
#
loop_
_entity_poly.entity_id
_entity_poly.type
_entity_poly.pdbx_seq_one_letter_code
_entity_poly.pdbx_strand_id
1 'polypeptide(L)'
;MPVCEPGRTTLTRDEIGTRYGLRAARLLVAPNDAKDLAQFHALRDALKVEQTSVGRFETPNLGLARQTKIREALEALSAASGSFTHAFGPKGEVDPVKHRIGMAAGWGGNPDRDAS
;
A
#
# COMPACT_ATOMS: atom_id res chain seq x y z
N MET A 1 5.65 -4.12 4.78
CA MET A 1 5.06 -5.37 5.29
C MET A 1 3.75 -5.03 5.99
N PRO A 2 2.73 -5.90 5.90
CA PRO A 2 1.56 -5.78 6.75
C PRO A 2 1.97 -5.92 8.22
N VAL A 3 1.38 -5.11 9.08
CA VAL A 3 1.51 -5.22 10.54
C VAL A 3 0.11 -5.55 11.05
N CYS A 4 -0.04 -6.74 11.63
CA CYS A 4 -1.34 -7.23 12.10
C CYS A 4 -1.42 -7.27 13.64
N GLU A 5 -0.30 -7.07 14.33
CA GLU A 5 -0.26 -6.96 15.79
C GLU A 5 -0.55 -5.52 16.24
N PRO A 6 -1.32 -5.33 17.32
CA PRO A 6 -1.57 -4.00 17.87
C PRO A 6 -0.27 -3.40 18.42
N GLY A 7 -0.01 -2.14 18.12
CA GLY A 7 1.10 -1.41 18.73
C GLY A 7 1.68 -0.30 17.87
N ARG A 8 2.73 0.32 18.40
CA ARG A 8 3.48 1.37 17.71
C ARG A 8 4.40 0.72 16.67
N THR A 9 4.23 1.12 15.41
CA THR A 9 5.18 0.79 14.34
C THR A 9 5.93 2.04 13.93
N THR A 10 7.25 2.00 14.02
CA THR A 10 8.11 3.08 13.55
C THR A 10 8.48 2.85 12.09
N LEU A 11 8.59 3.94 11.33
CA LEU A 11 9.13 3.94 9.99
C LEU A 11 10.43 4.71 9.96
N THR A 12 11.52 4.06 9.57
CA THR A 12 12.81 4.73 9.39
C THR A 12 13.18 4.83 7.91
N ARG A 13 14.01 5.83 7.59
CA ARG A 13 14.54 6.03 6.23
C ARG A 13 15.31 4.80 5.74
N ASP A 14 16.10 4.19 6.62
CA ASP A 14 16.94 3.04 6.29
C ASP A 14 16.10 1.81 5.91
N GLU A 15 14.94 1.62 6.55
CA GLU A 15 14.01 0.54 6.22
C GLU A 15 13.26 0.77 4.90
N ILE A 16 12.87 2.01 4.58
CA ILE A 16 12.08 2.32 3.38
C ILE A 16 12.91 2.66 2.15
N GLY A 17 14.18 3.04 2.33
CA GLY A 17 15.14 3.35 1.27
C GLY A 17 14.95 4.71 0.59
N THR A 18 13.92 5.49 0.95
CA THR A 18 13.67 6.83 0.38
C THR A 18 13.20 7.82 1.45
N ARG A 19 13.07 9.11 1.10
CA ARG A 19 12.47 10.12 2.00
C ARG A 19 10.94 9.96 2.11
N TYR A 20 10.32 9.26 1.18
CA TYR A 20 8.87 9.17 1.04
C TYR A 20 8.39 7.76 1.36
N GLY A 21 7.43 7.67 2.27
CA GLY A 21 6.80 6.42 2.67
C GLY A 21 5.29 6.61 2.81
N LEU A 22 4.56 5.51 2.70
CA LEU A 22 3.14 5.48 2.96
C LEU A 22 2.83 4.34 3.94
N ARG A 23 1.97 4.64 4.91
CA ARG A 23 1.32 3.65 5.78
C ARG A 23 -0.18 3.79 5.59
N ALA A 24 -0.81 2.71 5.15
CA ALA A 24 -2.25 2.58 5.10
C ALA A 24 -2.69 1.67 6.25
N ALA A 25 -3.67 2.11 7.03
CA ALA A 25 -4.38 1.26 7.97
C ALA A 25 -5.65 0.75 7.29
N ARG A 26 -5.92 -0.56 7.41
CA ARG A 26 -7.17 -1.17 6.96
C ARG A 26 -7.89 -1.68 8.19
N LEU A 27 -9.14 -1.25 8.34
CA LEU A 27 -10.04 -1.68 9.39
C LEU A 27 -11.24 -2.33 8.69
N LEU A 28 -11.53 -3.58 9.04
CA LEU A 28 -12.74 -4.25 8.59
C LEU A 28 -13.94 -3.69 9.34
N VAL A 29 -15.08 -3.59 8.67
CA VAL A 29 -16.32 -3.07 9.26
C VAL A 29 -17.52 -3.82 8.67
N ALA A 30 -18.45 -4.19 9.54
CA ALA A 30 -19.78 -4.66 9.21
C ALA A 30 -20.74 -3.45 9.23
N PRO A 31 -21.06 -2.84 8.09
CA PRO A 31 -21.77 -1.55 8.04
C PRO A 31 -23.22 -1.61 8.54
N ASN A 32 -23.79 -2.82 8.67
CA ASN A 32 -25.15 -3.03 9.14
C ASN A 32 -25.21 -3.37 10.64
N ASP A 33 -24.08 -3.47 11.34
CA ASP A 33 -24.01 -3.67 12.77
C ASP A 33 -23.59 -2.35 13.45
N ALA A 34 -24.53 -1.72 14.15
CA ALA A 34 -24.29 -0.46 14.85
C ALA A 34 -23.19 -0.57 15.93
N LYS A 35 -23.02 -1.75 16.54
CA LYS A 35 -21.97 -2.00 17.54
C LYS A 35 -20.60 -2.09 16.88
N ASP A 36 -20.50 -2.79 15.76
CA ASP A 36 -19.26 -2.89 14.98
C ASP A 36 -18.86 -1.51 14.42
N LEU A 37 -19.82 -0.74 13.91
CA LEU A 37 -19.59 0.65 13.49
C LEU A 37 -19.02 1.52 14.61
N ALA A 38 -19.53 1.40 15.83
CA ALA A 38 -19.00 2.13 16.98
C ALA A 38 -17.55 1.73 17.31
N GLN A 39 -17.23 0.43 17.22
CA GLN A 39 -15.87 -0.08 17.41
C GLN A 39 -14.92 0.39 16.30
N PHE A 40 -15.35 0.34 15.04
CA PHE A 40 -14.61 0.86 13.89
C PHE A 40 -14.26 2.34 14.07
N HIS A 41 -15.23 3.18 14.47
CA HIS A 41 -14.97 4.59 14.73
C HIS A 41 -13.96 4.79 15.86
N ALA A 42 -14.10 4.06 16.97
CA ALA A 42 -13.14 4.14 18.08
C ALA A 42 -11.72 3.76 17.64
N LEU A 43 -11.56 2.71 16.83
CA LEU A 43 -10.26 2.28 16.29
C LEU A 43 -9.67 3.31 15.32
N ARG A 44 -10.48 3.81 14.39
CA ARG A 44 -10.08 4.84 13.43
C ARG A 44 -9.61 6.11 14.15
N ASP A 45 -10.36 6.56 15.14
CA ASP A 45 -10.08 7.79 15.89
C ASP A 45 -8.87 7.63 16.84
N ALA A 46 -8.52 6.39 17.19
CA ALA A 46 -7.32 6.07 17.95
C ALA A 46 -6.03 6.03 17.12
N LEU A 47 -6.10 6.02 15.78
CA LEU A 47 -4.93 6.03 14.93
C LEU A 47 -4.16 7.35 15.10
N LYS A 48 -2.90 7.23 15.52
CA LYS A 48 -2.00 8.37 15.71
C LYS A 48 -0.78 8.25 14.83
N VAL A 49 -0.37 9.38 14.28
CA VAL A 49 0.90 9.53 13.57
C VAL A 49 1.73 10.56 14.31
N GLU A 50 2.94 10.17 14.67
CA GLU A 50 3.91 11.02 15.35
C GLU A 50 5.17 11.10 14.48
N GLN A 51 5.74 12.31 14.41
CA GLN A 51 7.00 12.56 13.73
C GLN A 51 7.81 13.55 14.54
N THR A 52 9.13 13.35 14.61
CA THR A 52 10.03 14.27 15.33
C THR A 52 10.05 15.66 14.69
N SER A 53 9.83 15.74 13.38
CA SER A 53 9.69 17.00 12.63
C SER A 53 8.75 16.79 11.43
N VAL A 54 7.89 17.76 11.16
CA VAL A 54 6.98 17.76 9.99
C VAL A 54 7.72 17.84 8.65
N GLY A 55 8.95 18.36 8.68
CA GLY A 55 9.76 18.52 7.48
C GLY A 55 9.09 19.40 6.41
N ARG A 56 9.46 19.14 5.16
CA ARG A 56 8.91 19.78 3.97
C ARG A 56 8.67 18.73 2.90
N PHE A 57 7.55 18.85 2.19
CA PHE A 57 7.28 18.05 1.00
C PHE A 57 8.02 18.64 -0.21
N GLU A 58 8.86 17.83 -0.86
CA GLU A 58 9.64 18.22 -2.03
C GLU A 58 9.40 17.21 -3.15
N THR A 59 8.57 17.58 -4.12
CA THR A 59 8.27 16.69 -5.23
C THR A 59 9.53 16.39 -6.05
N PRO A 60 9.95 15.12 -6.19
CA PRO A 60 11.04 14.77 -7.09
C PRO A 60 10.62 15.04 -8.55
N ASN A 61 11.57 15.43 -9.40
CA ASN A 61 11.31 15.46 -10.84
C ASN A 61 11.26 14.03 -11.38
N LEU A 62 10.05 13.47 -11.45
CA LEU A 62 9.81 12.08 -11.86
C LEU A 62 9.77 11.89 -13.38
N GLY A 63 9.83 12.96 -14.18
CA GLY A 63 9.69 12.89 -15.63
C GLY A 63 8.35 12.29 -16.04
N LEU A 64 7.25 12.97 -15.68
CA LEU A 64 5.87 12.45 -15.78
C LEU A 64 5.53 11.87 -17.16
N ALA A 65 5.96 12.50 -18.26
CA ALA A 65 5.71 11.99 -19.61
C ALA A 65 6.34 10.60 -19.85
N ARG A 66 7.56 10.38 -19.35
CA ARG A 66 8.24 9.08 -19.41
C ARG A 66 7.55 8.07 -18.48
N GLN A 67 7.23 8.48 -17.26
CA GLN A 67 6.54 7.62 -16.30
C GLN A 67 5.19 7.14 -16.83
N THR A 68 4.38 8.04 -17.42
CA THR A 68 3.09 7.72 -18.02
C THR A 68 3.23 6.68 -19.12
N LYS A 69 4.17 6.85 -20.06
CA LYS A 69 4.43 5.86 -21.12
C LYS A 69 4.78 4.48 -20.56
N ILE A 70 5.59 4.42 -19.50
CA ILE A 70 5.96 3.15 -18.85
C ILE A 70 4.73 2.53 -18.18
N ARG A 71 3.93 3.33 -17.46
CA ARG A 71 2.72 2.86 -16.79
C ARG A 71 1.71 2.29 -17.79
N GLU A 72 1.43 3.00 -18.89
CA GLU A 72 0.51 2.56 -19.94
C GLU A 72 0.95 1.22 -20.57
N ALA A 73 2.25 1.04 -20.80
CA ALA A 73 2.77 -0.23 -21.32
C ALA A 73 2.58 -1.38 -20.31
N LEU A 74 2.79 -1.13 -19.02
CA LEU A 74 2.57 -2.13 -17.96
C LEU A 74 1.08 -2.42 -17.75
N GLU A 75 0.20 -1.43 -17.90
CA GLU A 75 -1.26 -1.61 -17.86
C GLU A 75 -1.75 -2.48 -19.01
N ALA A 76 -1.26 -2.24 -20.24
CA ALA A 76 -1.57 -3.08 -21.39
C ALA A 76 -1.10 -4.53 -21.18
N LEU A 77 0.10 -4.72 -20.63
CA LEU A 77 0.60 -6.05 -20.26
C LEU A 77 -0.25 -6.70 -19.18
N SER A 78 -0.71 -5.92 -18.18
CA SER A 78 -1.59 -6.41 -17.13
C SER A 78 -2.91 -6.93 -17.69
N ALA A 79 -3.53 -6.20 -18.62
CA ALA A 79 -4.79 -6.60 -19.26
C ALA A 79 -4.66 -7.94 -20.00
N ALA A 80 -3.48 -8.27 -20.51
CA ALA A 80 -3.18 -9.55 -21.16
C ALA A 80 -2.72 -10.66 -20.20
N SER A 81 -2.40 -10.35 -18.94
CA SER A 81 -1.73 -11.27 -18.00
C SER A 81 -2.68 -12.16 -17.16
N GLY A 82 -3.99 -11.88 -17.20
CA GLY A 82 -5.06 -12.72 -16.66
C GLY A 82 -5.20 -12.83 -15.13
N SER A 83 -4.11 -12.73 -14.36
CA SER A 83 -4.14 -12.85 -12.88
C SER A 83 -3.05 -12.03 -12.17
N PHE A 84 -3.41 -11.55 -10.98
CA PHE A 84 -2.55 -10.87 -10.01
C PHE A 84 -2.00 -11.80 -8.91
N THR A 85 -2.14 -13.13 -9.04
CA THR A 85 -1.51 -14.08 -8.10
C THR A 85 -0.02 -13.75 -7.94
N HIS A 86 0.44 -13.67 -6.70
CA HIS A 86 1.81 -13.29 -6.31
C HIS A 86 2.26 -11.88 -6.74
N ALA A 87 1.34 -10.99 -7.11
CA ALA A 87 1.68 -9.60 -7.47
C ALA A 87 1.81 -8.67 -6.25
N PHE A 88 1.15 -9.00 -5.13
CA PHE A 88 1.11 -8.15 -3.94
C PHE A 88 1.58 -8.91 -2.71
N GLY A 89 2.26 -8.22 -1.79
CA GLY A 89 2.79 -8.83 -0.57
C GLY A 89 4.16 -8.29 -0.14
N PRO A 90 4.79 -8.91 0.86
CA PRO A 90 6.14 -8.58 1.32
C PRO A 90 7.22 -8.75 0.23
N LYS A 91 8.30 -7.98 0.34
CA LYS A 91 9.50 -8.18 -0.48
C LYS A 91 10.05 -9.58 -0.24
N GLY A 92 10.28 -10.34 -1.31
CA GLY A 92 10.74 -11.74 -1.25
C GLY A 92 9.61 -12.77 -1.26
N GLU A 93 8.35 -12.36 -1.07
CA GLU A 93 7.16 -13.22 -1.14
C GLU A 93 6.32 -12.97 -2.42
N VAL A 94 6.81 -12.14 -3.34
CA VAL A 94 6.11 -11.77 -4.58
C VAL A 94 6.95 -12.13 -5.80
N ASP A 95 6.29 -12.44 -6.91
CA ASP A 95 6.97 -12.52 -8.20
C ASP A 95 7.36 -11.09 -8.62
N PRO A 96 8.64 -10.80 -8.92
CA PRO A 96 9.11 -9.44 -9.17
C PRO A 96 8.56 -8.83 -10.46
N VAL A 97 8.18 -9.64 -11.45
CA VAL A 97 7.57 -9.20 -12.70
C VAL A 97 6.09 -8.91 -12.47
N LYS A 98 5.36 -9.85 -11.86
CA LYS A 98 3.95 -9.68 -11.48
C LYS A 98 3.77 -8.49 -10.54
N HIS A 99 4.69 -8.28 -9.61
CA HIS A 99 4.65 -7.13 -8.71
C HIS A 99 4.71 -5.80 -9.46
N ARG A 100 5.59 -5.66 -10.45
CA ARG A 100 5.68 -4.42 -11.26
C ARG A 100 4.43 -4.18 -12.08
N ILE A 101 3.89 -5.24 -12.69
CA ILE A 101 2.66 -5.17 -13.47
C ILE A 101 1.48 -4.79 -12.56
N GLY A 102 1.35 -5.47 -11.42
CA GLY A 102 0.31 -5.21 -10.42
C GLY A 102 0.34 -3.79 -9.88
N MET A 103 1.53 -3.26 -9.55
CA MET A 103 1.70 -1.88 -9.06
C MET A 103 1.41 -0.81 -10.12
N ALA A 104 1.45 -1.15 -11.40
CA ALA A 104 1.07 -0.24 -12.48
C ALA A 104 -0.44 -0.29 -12.74
N ALA A 105 -1.04 -1.48 -12.70
CA ALA A 105 -2.47 -1.68 -12.95
C ALA A 105 -3.36 -1.34 -11.75
N GLY A 106 -2.80 -1.30 -10.53
CA GLY A 106 -3.53 -0.98 -9.33
C GLY A 106 -2.61 -0.65 -8.16
N TRP A 107 -3.21 -0.27 -7.04
CA TRP A 107 -2.50 0.06 -5.81
C TRP A 107 -3.19 -0.55 -4.61
N GLY A 108 -2.40 -0.97 -3.62
CA GLY A 108 -2.93 -1.49 -2.36
C GLY A 108 -3.57 -2.88 -2.48
N GLY A 109 -3.11 -3.74 -3.37
CA GLY A 109 -3.51 -5.15 -3.33
C GLY A 109 -3.08 -5.85 -2.03
N ASN A 110 -3.90 -6.79 -1.57
CA ASN A 110 -3.55 -7.68 -0.47
C ASN A 110 -2.68 -8.84 -0.99
N PRO A 111 -1.79 -9.42 -0.17
CA PRO A 111 -1.17 -10.69 -0.52
C PRO A 111 -2.23 -11.77 -0.73
N ASP A 112 -1.94 -12.79 -1.52
CA ASP A 112 -2.92 -13.79 -1.96
C ASP A 112 -3.70 -14.43 -0.78
N ARG A 113 -3.03 -14.68 0.35
CA ARG A 113 -3.63 -15.24 1.58
C ARG A 113 -4.70 -14.35 2.24
N ASP A 114 -4.67 -13.05 1.96
CA ASP A 114 -5.55 -12.03 2.55
C ASP A 114 -6.52 -11.44 1.48
N ALA A 115 -6.58 -12.04 0.28
CA ALA A 115 -7.30 -11.52 -0.90
C ALA A 115 -8.60 -12.28 -1.24
N SER A 116 -9.10 -13.12 -0.33
CA SER A 116 -10.26 -14.00 -0.51
C SER A 116 -11.21 -13.95 0.67
#